data_AF-A0A227JD52-F1
#
_entry.id   AF-A0A227JD52-F1
#
_cell.length_a   1.000
_cell.length_b   1.000
_cell.length_c   1.000
_cell.angle_alpha   90.00
_cell.angle_beta   90.00
_cell.angle_gamma   90.00
#
_symmetry.space_group_name_H-M   'P 1'
#
loop_
_entity.id
_entity.type
_entity.pdbx_description
1 polymer ?
#
loop_
_entity_poly.entity_id
_entity_poly.type
_entity_poly.pdbx_seq_one_letter_code
_entity_poly.pdbx_strand_id
1 'polypeptide(L)'
;REFILFDPVSCVSLWKTLQINQIVVTSGEQLDYLCSQLTSEQLAWLNQQELYIPSQRIADIAIQRGFTRVRCTGSASNQELLAALQP
;
A
#
# COMPACT_ATOMS: atom_id res chain seq x y z
N ARG A 1 -5.14 8.13 21.90
CA ARG A 1 -5.07 7.26 20.70
C ARG A 1 -5.96 6.08 20.98
N GLU A 2 -7.11 5.98 20.31
CA GLU A 2 -7.87 4.73 20.33
C GLU A 2 -7.11 3.68 19.53
N PHE A 3 -6.97 2.49 20.10
CA PHE A 3 -6.46 1.34 19.38
C PHE A 3 -7.61 0.76 18.56
N ILE A 4 -7.75 1.22 17.32
CA ILE A 4 -8.65 0.58 16.37
C ILE A 4 -7.96 -0.72 15.94
N LEU A 5 -8.59 -1.86 16.27
CA LEU A 5 -8.13 -3.16 15.79
C LEU A 5 -8.17 -3.16 14.27
N PHE A 6 -7.01 -3.33 13.64
CA PHE A 6 -6.92 -3.55 12.21
C PHE A 6 -7.25 -5.03 11.95
N ASP A 7 -8.39 -5.30 11.31
CA ASP A 7 -8.73 -6.62 10.75
C ASP A 7 -8.37 -6.63 9.26
N PRO A 8 -7.19 -7.12 8.89
CA PRO A 8 -6.68 -7.05 7.53
C PRO A 8 -7.54 -7.83 6.54
N VAL A 9 -8.13 -8.95 7.00
CA VAL A 9 -8.88 -9.87 6.15
C VAL A 9 -10.20 -9.23 5.71
N SER A 10 -10.91 -8.64 6.68
CA SER A 10 -12.12 -7.89 6.41
C SER A 10 -11.84 -6.63 5.57
N CYS A 11 -10.72 -5.94 5.85
CA CYS A 11 -10.31 -4.77 5.07
C CYS A 11 -10.04 -5.09 3.60
N VAL A 12 -9.26 -6.13 3.27
CA VAL A 12 -8.96 -6.46 1.87
C VAL A 12 -10.22 -6.89 1.11
N SER A 13 -11.12 -7.64 1.75
CA SER A 13 -12.41 -8.01 1.14
C SER A 13 -13.27 -6.79 0.84
N LEU A 14 -13.29 -5.81 1.76
CA LEU A 14 -13.96 -4.54 1.56
C LEU A 14 -13.31 -3.72 0.44
N TRP A 15 -11.99 -3.63 0.39
CA TRP A 15 -11.26 -2.90 -0.67
C TRP A 15 -11.53 -3.49 -2.05
N LYS A 16 -11.55 -4.82 -2.18
CA LYS A 16 -11.97 -5.53 -3.39
C LYS A 16 -13.39 -5.13 -3.81
N THR A 17 -14.33 -5.11 -2.86
CA THR A 17 -15.74 -4.76 -3.09
C THR A 17 -15.90 -3.31 -3.53
N LEU A 18 -15.12 -2.40 -2.94
CA LEU A 18 -15.09 -0.98 -3.29
C LEU A 18 -14.23 -0.68 -4.53
N GLN A 19 -13.70 -1.71 -5.19
CA GLN A 19 -12.86 -1.60 -6.39
C GLN A 19 -11.63 -0.69 -6.20
N ILE A 20 -11.04 -0.73 -5.01
CA ILE A 20 -9.78 -0.01 -4.74
C ILE A 20 -8.67 -0.60 -5.58
N ASN A 21 -8.05 0.24 -6.40
CA ASN A 21 -6.96 -0.14 -7.29
C ASN A 21 -5.66 0.66 -7.06
N GLN A 22 -5.72 1.66 -6.19
CA GLN A 22 -4.63 2.56 -5.85
C GLN A 22 -4.50 2.64 -4.33
N ILE A 23 -3.28 2.43 -3.84
CA ILE A 23 -2.97 2.34 -2.41
C ILE A 23 -1.80 3.26 -2.12
N VAL A 24 -1.93 4.08 -1.08
CA VAL A 24 -0.86 4.94 -0.60
C VAL A 24 -0.30 4.37 0.70
N VAL A 25 1.01 4.17 0.77
CA VAL A 25 1.70 3.78 2.00
C VAL A 25 2.84 4.76 2.26
N THR A 26 2.90 5.34 3.45
CA THR A 26 3.85 6.43 3.76
C THR A 26 5.04 5.99 4.61
N SER A 27 5.09 4.72 5.06
CA SER A 27 6.18 4.16 5.84
C SER A 27 6.48 2.70 5.44
N GLY A 28 7.76 2.34 5.45
CA GLY A 28 8.17 0.95 5.21
C GLY A 28 7.67 0.01 6.30
N GLU A 29 7.65 0.46 7.55
CA GLU A 29 7.11 -0.28 8.70
C GLU A 29 5.61 -0.54 8.54
N GLN A 30 4.85 0.43 8.02
CA GLN A 30 3.43 0.22 7.69
C GLN A 30 3.24 -0.81 6.58
N LEU A 31 4.07 -0.75 5.54
CA LEU A 31 4.03 -1.70 4.44
C LEU A 31 4.32 -3.12 4.94
N ASP A 32 5.40 -3.29 5.70
CA ASP A 32 5.79 -4.58 6.27
C ASP A 32 4.71 -5.12 7.22
N TYR A 33 4.18 -4.25 8.09
CA TYR A 33 3.10 -4.64 8.98
C TYR A 33 1.88 -5.09 8.17
N LEU A 34 1.40 -4.30 7.21
CA LEU A 34 0.27 -4.68 6.35
C LEU A 34 0.51 -6.04 5.68
N CYS A 35 1.65 -6.22 5.01
CA CYS A 35 1.95 -7.47 4.32
C CYS A 35 2.05 -8.67 5.26
N SER A 36 2.55 -8.48 6.49
CA SER A 36 2.68 -9.56 7.49
C SER A 36 1.35 -10.10 7.97
N GLN A 37 0.27 -9.32 7.87
CA GLN A 37 -1.05 -9.72 8.38
C GLN A 37 -1.94 -10.39 7.32
N LEU A 38 -1.49 -10.47 6.06
CA LEU A 38 -2.31 -10.92 4.93
C LEU A 38 -2.01 -12.36 4.53
N THR A 39 -3.05 -13.06 4.09
CA THR A 39 -2.88 -14.38 3.46
C THR A 39 -2.18 -14.26 2.11
N SER A 40 -1.63 -15.36 1.59
CA SER A 40 -0.98 -15.37 0.28
C SER A 40 -1.91 -14.92 -0.86
N GLU A 41 -3.21 -15.26 -0.79
CA GLU A 41 -4.19 -14.82 -1.78
C GLU A 41 -4.44 -13.30 -1.71
N GLN A 42 -4.52 -12.77 -0.49
CA GLN A 42 -4.72 -11.33 -0.28
C GLN A 42 -3.49 -10.52 -0.71
N LEU A 43 -2.29 -11.03 -0.40
CA LEU A 43 -1.03 -10.47 -0.89
C LEU A 43 -0.96 -10.48 -2.41
N ALA A 44 -1.35 -11.59 -3.06
CA ALA A 44 -1.35 -11.67 -4.52
C ALA A 44 -2.27 -10.61 -5.14
N TRP A 45 -3.45 -10.38 -4.56
CA TRP A 45 -4.32 -9.29 -4.99
C TRP A 45 -3.71 -7.90 -4.71
N LEU A 46 -3.12 -7.70 -3.53
CA LEU A 46 -2.52 -6.42 -3.13
C LEU A 46 -1.36 -6.03 -4.07
N ASN A 47 -0.52 -7.00 -4.42
CA ASN A 47 0.66 -6.84 -5.27
C ASN A 47 0.34 -6.47 -6.74
N GLN A 48 -0.92 -6.61 -7.15
CA GLN A 48 -1.45 -6.19 -8.45
C GLN A 48 -1.98 -4.75 -8.45
N GLN A 49 -2.20 -4.17 -7.27
CA GLN A 49 -2.66 -2.79 -7.15
C GLN A 49 -1.51 -1.81 -7.35
N GLU A 50 -1.87 -0.58 -7.67
CA GLU A 50 -0.90 0.50 -7.83
C GLU A 50 -0.52 1.09 -6.48
N LEU A 51 0.75 0.94 -6.10
CA LEU A 51 1.28 1.36 -4.82
C LEU A 51 2.03 2.68 -4.96
N TYR A 52 1.55 3.71 -4.27
CA TYR A 52 2.20 5.01 -4.12
C TYR A 52 2.94 5.09 -2.79
N ILE A 53 4.18 5.53 -2.83
CA ILE A 53 5.10 5.52 -1.70
C ILE A 53 6.09 6.68 -1.76
N PRO A 54 6.53 7.23 -0.62
CA PRO A 54 7.22 8.51 -0.58
C PRO A 54 8.74 8.45 -0.79
N SER A 55 9.35 7.26 -0.88
CA SER A 55 10.80 7.17 -1.02
C SER A 55 11.24 5.88 -1.71
N GLN A 56 12.41 5.95 -2.36
CA GLN A 56 13.01 4.79 -3.04
C GLN A 56 13.26 3.62 -2.07
N ARG A 57 13.66 3.91 -0.83
CA ARG A 57 13.84 2.88 0.21
C ARG A 57 12.58 2.02 0.40
N ILE A 58 11.40 2.64 0.40
CA ILE A 58 10.13 1.92 0.55
C ILE A 58 9.79 1.19 -0.77
N ALA A 59 10.19 1.73 -1.92
CA ALA A 59 10.00 1.09 -3.22
C ALA A 59 10.75 -0.23 -3.30
N ASP A 60 12.00 -0.25 -2.84
CA ASP A 60 12.81 -1.46 -2.83
C ASP A 60 12.20 -2.55 -1.93
N ILE A 61 11.65 -2.16 -0.77
CA ILE A 61 10.90 -3.07 0.12
C ILE A 61 9.66 -3.60 -0.60
N ALA A 62 8.85 -2.74 -1.23
CA ALA A 62 7.65 -3.15 -1.94
C ALA A 62 7.95 -4.16 -3.06
N ILE A 63 8.99 -3.89 -3.85
CA ILE A 63 9.42 -4.80 -4.93
C ILE A 63 9.85 -6.15 -4.36
N GLN A 64 10.59 -6.18 -3.27
CA GLN A 64 10.98 -7.43 -2.59
C GLN A 64 9.78 -8.22 -2.05
N ARG A 65 8.67 -7.53 -1.71
CA ARG A 65 7.40 -8.14 -1.29
C ARG A 65 6.52 -8.60 -2.46
N GLY A 66 6.96 -8.36 -3.69
CA GLY A 66 6.29 -8.83 -4.91
C GLY A 66 5.34 -7.82 -5.56
N PHE A 67 5.32 -6.56 -5.11
CA PHE A 67 4.56 -5.52 -5.79
C PHE A 67 5.15 -5.27 -7.19
N THR A 68 4.27 -5.22 -8.18
CA THR A 68 4.67 -5.06 -9.60
C THR A 68 4.45 -3.64 -10.12
N ARG A 69 3.62 -2.84 -9.45
CA ARG A 69 3.21 -1.50 -9.85
C ARG A 69 3.49 -0.50 -8.73
N VAL A 70 4.72 -0.01 -8.67
CA VAL A 70 5.19 0.87 -7.60
C VAL A 70 5.54 2.24 -8.17
N ARG A 71 4.94 3.30 -7.61
CA ARG A 71 5.21 4.71 -7.96
C ARG A 71 5.79 5.44 -6.75
N CYS A 72 7.05 5.86 -6.88
CA CYS A 72 7.70 6.71 -5.89
C CYS A 72 7.25 8.16 -6.07
N THR A 73 6.62 8.74 -5.06
CA THR A 73 6.07 10.11 -5.11
C THR A 73 7.10 11.18 -4.76
N GLY A 74 8.27 10.80 -4.24
CA GLY A 74 9.35 11.73 -3.83
C GLY A 74 9.26 12.22 -2.38
N SER A 75 8.04 12.34 -1.84
CA SER A 75 7.76 12.72 -0.46
C SER A 75 6.39 12.21 0.01
N ALA A 76 6.23 12.15 1.33
CA ALA A 76 4.95 11.86 1.99
C ALA A 76 4.07 13.11 2.18
N SER A 77 4.51 14.26 1.65
CA SER A 77 3.73 15.49 1.72
C SER A 77 2.42 15.33 0.94
N ASN A 78 1.33 15.91 1.45
CA ASN A 78 0.03 15.84 0.77
C ASN A 78 0.09 16.41 -0.65
N GLN A 79 0.92 17.43 -0.89
CA GLN A 79 1.08 18.01 -2.22
C GLN A 79 1.71 17.03 -3.20
N GLU A 80 2.78 16.32 -2.80
CA GLU A 80 3.43 15.35 -3.67
C GLU A 80 2.62 14.07 -3.83
N LEU A 81 1.94 13.62 -2.77
CA LEU A 81 0.98 12.52 -2.85
C LEU A 81 -0.15 12.84 -3.83
N LEU A 82 -0.76 14.04 -3.74
CA LEU A 82 -1.83 14.46 -4.66
C LEU A 82 -1.33 14.61 -6.10
N ALA A 83 -0.12 15.14 -6.29
CA ALA A 83 0.49 15.26 -7.62
C ALA A 83 0.70 13.89 -8.28
N ALA A 84 1.14 12.88 -7.51
CA ALA A 84 1.35 11.53 -8.03
C ALA A 84 0.07 10.81 -8.47
N LEU A 85 -1.10 11.22 -7.95
CA LEU A 85 -2.41 10.67 -8.30
C LEU A 85 -3.00 11.27 -9.58
N GLN A 86 -2.38 12.31 -10.16
CA GLN A 86 -2.85 12.91 -11.41
C GLN A 86 -2.42 12.08 -12.63
N PRO A 87 -3.28 11.93 -13.66
CA PRO A 87 -3.02 11.11 -14.84
C PRO A 87 -1.91 11.65 -15.74
#